data_AF-A0A954QMS1-F1
#
_entry.id   AF-A0A954QMS1-F1
#
_cell.length_a   1.000
_cell.length_b   1.000
_cell.length_c   1.000
_cell.angle_alpha   90.00
_cell.angle_beta   90.00
_cell.angle_gamma   90.00
#
_symmetry.space_group_name_H-M   'P 1'
#
loop_
_entity.id
_entity.type
_entity.pdbx_description
1 polymer ?
#
loop_
_entity_poly.entity_id
_entity_poly.type
_entity_poly.pdbx_seq_one_letter_code
_entity_poly.pdbx_strand_id
1 'polypeptide(L)'
;YPMTEAIHFMSPGIIIPLTGVAANGPPSAWLLHLDAKNVATTHWSPLVEEGSIIGFRVRLQETAGRMARTKLSAFRPIAKARQVDFRGLPLGECQIKDGAASIELSANEWVEVELTFT
;
A
#
# COMPACT_ATOMS: atom_id res chain seq x y z
N TYR A 1 13.34 8.09 -8.28
CA TYR A 1 12.66 9.35 -7.86
C TYR A 1 13.35 9.79 -6.57
N PRO A 2 13.63 11.08 -6.31
CA PRO A 2 14.53 11.48 -5.23
C PRO A 2 14.20 10.85 -3.86
N MET A 3 12.92 10.81 -3.48
CA MET A 3 12.51 10.15 -2.24
C MET A 3 12.79 8.63 -2.24
N THR A 4 12.50 7.91 -3.33
CA THR A 4 12.76 6.46 -3.44
C THR A 4 14.24 6.13 -3.24
N GLU A 5 15.14 6.91 -3.87
CA GLU A 5 16.59 6.70 -3.72
C GLU A 5 17.05 6.94 -2.28
N ALA A 6 16.50 7.97 -1.61
CA ALA A 6 16.78 8.24 -0.21
C ALA A 6 16.29 7.10 0.71
N ILE A 7 15.09 6.55 0.46
CA ILE A 7 14.56 5.41 1.22
C ILE A 7 15.46 4.18 1.06
N HIS A 8 15.89 3.87 -0.17
CA HIS A 8 16.80 2.75 -0.44
C HIS A 8 18.16 2.94 0.24
N PHE A 9 18.68 4.17 0.27
CA PHE A 9 19.92 4.49 0.97
C PHE A 9 19.79 4.30 2.49
N MET A 10 18.66 4.69 3.10
CA MET A 10 18.43 4.57 4.54
C MET A 10 17.99 3.17 5.00
N SER A 11 17.43 2.37 4.09
CA SER A 11 16.90 1.03 4.38
C SER A 11 17.71 -0.05 3.67
N PRO A 12 18.89 -0.44 4.19
CA PRO A 12 19.66 -1.50 3.59
C PRO A 12 18.87 -2.82 3.59
N GLY A 13 19.11 -3.65 2.58
CA GLY A 13 18.48 -4.96 2.46
C GLY A 13 18.78 -5.83 3.69
N ILE A 14 17.73 -6.39 4.30
CA ILE A 14 17.86 -7.30 5.43
C ILE A 14 17.95 -8.73 4.90
N ILE A 15 19.00 -9.46 5.25
CA ILE A 15 19.15 -10.89 4.94
C ILE A 15 18.60 -11.68 6.13
N ILE A 16 17.54 -12.45 5.91
CA ILE A 16 16.94 -13.33 6.92
C ILE A 16 17.12 -14.78 6.45
N PRO A 17 17.93 -15.60 7.14
CA PRO A 17 18.05 -17.02 6.84
C PRO A 17 16.71 -17.73 7.03
N LEU A 18 16.27 -18.46 6.01
CA LEU A 18 15.06 -19.27 6.11
C LEU A 18 15.38 -20.60 6.80
N THR A 19 14.79 -20.83 7.97
CA THR A 19 14.85 -22.12 8.67
C THR A 19 13.62 -22.95 8.30
N GLY A 20 13.77 -23.85 7.32
CA GLY A 20 12.69 -24.77 6.90
C GLY A 20 12.67 -25.00 5.40
N VAL A 21 11.78 -25.89 4.96
CA VAL A 21 11.50 -26.10 3.53
C VAL A 21 10.58 -24.98 3.07
N ALA A 22 10.96 -24.28 2.00
CA ALA A 22 10.10 -23.26 1.41
C ALA A 22 8.72 -23.85 1.12
N ALA A 23 7.66 -23.16 1.53
CA ALA A 23 6.31 -23.49 1.09
C ALA A 23 6.29 -23.52 -0.46
N ASN A 24 5.55 -24.46 -1.06
CA ASN A 24 5.35 -24.51 -2.51
C ASN A 24 4.82 -23.16 -3.01
N GLY A 25 5.70 -22.33 -3.57
CA GLY A 25 5.40 -20.94 -3.91
C GLY A 25 6.53 -20.30 -4.70
N PRO A 26 6.30 -19.11 -5.28
CA PRO A 26 7.32 -18.40 -6.03
C PRO A 26 8.50 -17.99 -5.12
N PRO A 27 9.72 -17.89 -5.66
CA PRO A 27 10.91 -17.51 -4.89
C PRO A 27 10.88 -16.05 -4.40
N SER A 28 9.92 -15.25 -4.87
CA SER A 28 9.69 -13.88 -4.42
C SER A 28 8.20 -13.52 -4.53
N ALA A 29 7.78 -12.57 -3.69
CA ALA A 29 6.45 -11.99 -3.70
C ALA A 29 6.53 -10.52 -3.32
N TRP A 30 5.46 -9.78 -3.55
CA TRP A 30 5.31 -8.37 -3.20
C TRP A 30 4.00 -8.21 -2.41
N LEU A 31 3.93 -7.22 -1.50
CA LEU A 31 2.73 -6.97 -0.70
C LEU A 31 1.75 -6.04 -1.43
N LEU A 32 2.25 -4.89 -1.88
CA LEU A 32 1.51 -3.85 -2.60
C LEU A 32 2.41 -3.17 -3.63
N HIS A 33 1.78 -2.54 -4.63
CA HIS A 33 2.46 -1.78 -5.67
C HIS A 33 1.71 -0.48 -5.97
N LEU A 34 2.46 0.60 -6.12
CA LEU A 34 2.00 1.90 -6.60
C LEU A 34 2.70 2.20 -7.91
N ASP A 35 1.95 2.61 -8.93
CA ASP A 35 2.48 2.96 -10.24
C ASP A 35 2.99 4.42 -10.33
N ALA A 36 2.56 5.29 -9.41
CA ALA A 36 2.99 6.68 -9.37
C ALA A 36 4.34 6.82 -8.66
N LYS A 37 5.34 7.34 -9.39
CA LYS A 37 6.70 7.54 -8.87
C LYS A 37 6.79 8.62 -7.80
N ASN A 38 5.81 9.52 -7.71
CA ASN A 38 5.76 10.61 -6.74
C ASN A 38 4.86 10.33 -5.55
N VAL A 39 4.45 9.07 -5.33
CA VAL A 39 3.72 8.65 -4.13
C VAL A 39 4.57 7.65 -3.38
N ALA A 40 4.74 7.86 -2.09
CA ALA A 40 5.46 6.95 -1.22
C ALA A 40 4.54 6.32 -0.18
N THR A 41 4.76 5.03 0.06
CA THR A 41 4.15 4.32 1.18
C THR A 41 4.99 4.56 2.43
N THR A 42 4.36 5.11 3.47
CA THR A 42 5.06 5.49 4.71
C THR A 42 4.69 4.62 5.90
N HIS A 43 3.54 3.94 5.83
CA HIS A 43 3.07 3.02 6.85
C HIS A 43 2.09 2.00 6.27
N TRP A 44 2.03 0.81 6.85
CA TRP A 44 0.95 -0.16 6.61
C TRP A 44 0.71 -1.02 7.84
N SER A 45 -0.52 -1.48 8.00
CA SER A 45 -0.93 -2.38 9.09
C SER A 45 -2.01 -3.34 8.59
N PRO A 46 -2.13 -4.55 9.16
CA PRO A 46 -3.22 -5.45 8.79
C PRO A 46 -4.57 -4.88 9.23
N LEU A 47 -5.63 -5.17 8.47
CA LEU A 47 -7.01 -5.07 8.95
C LEU A 47 -7.43 -6.45 9.44
N VAL A 48 -7.88 -6.52 10.69
CA VAL A 48 -8.21 -7.77 11.36
C VAL A 48 -9.68 -7.75 11.78
N GLU A 49 -10.42 -8.77 11.37
CA GLU A 49 -11.81 -9.00 11.75
C GLU A 49 -11.94 -10.44 12.24
N GLU A 50 -12.53 -10.63 13.43
CA GLU A 50 -12.68 -11.95 14.07
C GLU A 50 -11.37 -12.78 14.13
N GLY A 51 -10.24 -12.10 14.32
CA GLY A 51 -8.91 -12.73 14.38
C GLY A 51 -8.30 -13.08 13.01
N SER A 52 -9.00 -12.79 11.90
CA SER A 52 -8.54 -13.04 10.53
C SER A 52 -8.08 -11.75 9.85
N ILE A 53 -6.99 -11.82 9.09
CA ILE A 53 -6.54 -10.69 8.26
C ILE A 53 -7.43 -10.63 7.02
N ILE A 54 -8.27 -9.60 6.94
CA ILE A 54 -9.21 -9.37 5.83
C ILE A 54 -8.65 -8.40 4.79
N GLY A 55 -7.52 -7.75 5.08
CA GLY A 55 -7.04 -6.63 4.31
C GLY A 55 -5.86 -5.92 4.96
N PHE A 56 -5.61 -4.69 4.52
CA PHE A 56 -4.62 -3.82 5.12
C PHE A 56 -5.00 -2.35 5.02
N ARG A 57 -4.46 -1.57 5.94
CA ARG A 57 -4.44 -0.13 5.91
C ARG A 57 -3.08 0.33 5.42
N VAL A 58 -3.05 1.39 4.63
CA VAL A 58 -1.81 1.97 4.08
C VAL A 58 -1.85 3.49 4.16
N ARG A 59 -0.73 4.09 4.54
CA ARG A 59 -0.54 5.55 4.51
C ARG A 59 0.36 5.93 3.37
N LEU A 60 -0.10 6.89 2.58
CA LEU A 60 0.53 7.40 1.38
C LEU A 60 0.85 8.88 1.53
N GLN A 61 1.97 9.29 0.94
CA GLN A 61 2.40 10.68 0.89
C GLN A 61 2.75 11.07 -0.56
N GLU A 62 2.25 12.20 -1.04
CA GLU A 62 2.72 12.85 -2.27
C GLU A 62 4.05 13.58 -2.02
N THR A 63 5.00 13.46 -2.94
CA THR A 63 6.42 13.73 -2.69
C THR A 63 7.06 14.75 -3.63
N ALA A 64 6.30 15.26 -4.60
CA ALA A 64 6.76 16.15 -5.66
C ALA A 64 6.22 17.58 -5.56
N GLY A 65 5.24 17.82 -4.70
CA GLY A 65 4.47 19.07 -4.70
C GLY A 65 3.53 19.20 -5.91
N ARG A 66 3.09 18.08 -6.52
CA ARG A 66 2.09 18.10 -7.61
C ARG A 66 1.11 16.96 -7.48
N MET A 67 -0.10 17.17 -7.98
CA MET A 67 -1.16 16.15 -7.95
C MET A 67 -0.67 14.81 -8.54
N ALA A 68 -1.07 13.72 -7.89
CA ALA A 68 -0.82 12.35 -8.31
C ALA A 68 -2.13 11.58 -8.39
N ARG A 69 -2.25 10.72 -9.41
CA ARG A 69 -3.21 9.62 -9.44
C ARG A 69 -2.40 8.34 -9.50
N THR A 70 -2.68 7.40 -8.60
CA THR A 70 -1.99 6.11 -8.57
C THR A 70 -2.96 4.96 -8.51
N LYS A 71 -2.64 3.90 -9.24
CA LYS A 71 -3.21 2.59 -9.07
C LYS A 71 -2.47 1.88 -7.93
N LEU A 72 -3.21 1.53 -6.89
CA LEU A 72 -2.76 0.66 -5.83
C LEU A 72 -3.20 -0.78 -6.13
N SER A 73 -2.22 -1.65 -6.35
CA SER A 73 -2.42 -3.09 -6.47
C SER A 73 -1.90 -3.80 -5.22
N ALA A 74 -2.43 -4.98 -4.92
CA ALA A 74 -1.98 -5.83 -3.82
C ALA A 74 -1.72 -7.26 -4.31
N PHE A 75 -1.07 -8.06 -3.48
CA PHE A 75 -0.76 -9.48 -3.75
C PHE A 75 -2.01 -10.35 -3.97
N ARG A 76 -3.20 -9.83 -3.65
CA ARG A 76 -4.52 -10.38 -3.93
C ARG A 76 -5.43 -9.30 -4.53
N PRO A 77 -6.45 -9.67 -5.31
CA PRO A 77 -7.46 -8.72 -5.78
C PRO A 77 -8.10 -7.95 -4.62
N ILE A 78 -8.19 -6.63 -4.78
CA ILE A 78 -8.86 -5.74 -3.83
C ILE A 78 -10.37 -5.78 -4.11
N ALA A 79 -11.16 -6.05 -3.08
CA ALA A 79 -12.63 -6.06 -3.13
C ALA A 79 -13.24 -4.69 -2.79
N LYS A 80 -12.72 -4.04 -1.75
CA LYS A 80 -13.16 -2.72 -1.30
C LYS A 80 -11.96 -1.86 -0.91
N ALA A 81 -12.10 -0.56 -1.10
CA ALA A 81 -11.09 0.41 -0.77
C ALA A 81 -11.78 1.71 -0.33
N ARG A 82 -11.40 2.26 0.82
CA ARG A 82 -11.92 3.54 1.28
C ARG A 82 -10.80 4.39 1.86
N GLN A 83 -10.86 5.69 1.60
CA GLN A 83 -10.07 6.65 2.34
C GLN A 83 -10.64 6.82 3.74
N VAL A 84 -9.75 6.91 4.71
CA VAL A 84 -10.07 7.18 6.11
C VAL A 84 -9.25 8.35 6.61
N ASP A 85 -9.74 9.05 7.62
CA ASP A 85 -8.91 9.97 8.39
C ASP A 85 -7.90 9.18 9.25
N PHE A 86 -6.93 9.86 9.87
CA PHE A 86 -5.92 9.19 10.71
C PHE A 86 -6.47 8.62 12.03
N ARG A 87 -7.78 8.72 12.27
CA ARG A 87 -8.50 8.03 13.36
C ARG A 87 -9.26 6.81 12.86
N GLY A 88 -9.22 6.53 11.55
CA GLY A 88 -9.93 5.42 10.91
C GLY A 88 -11.38 5.72 10.53
N LEU A 89 -11.83 6.98 10.59
CA LEU A 89 -13.19 7.34 10.16
C LEU A 89 -13.25 7.49 8.64
N PRO A 90 -14.27 6.97 7.96
CA PRO A 90 -14.36 7.00 6.51
C PRO A 90 -14.52 8.43 5.98
N LEU A 91 -13.75 8.74 4.93
CA LEU A 91 -13.83 10.00 4.17
C LEU A 91 -14.49 9.81 2.81
N GLY A 92 -14.32 8.63 2.20
CA GLY A 92 -14.93 8.29 0.91
C GLY A 92 -14.44 6.96 0.36
N GLU A 93 -15.18 6.39 -0.58
CA GLU A 93 -14.80 5.14 -1.27
C GLU A 93 -13.82 5.43 -2.41
N CYS A 94 -12.85 4.54 -2.61
CA CYS A 94 -11.97 4.56 -3.77
C CYS A 94 -12.58 3.72 -4.89
N GLN A 95 -12.33 4.10 -6.14
CA GLN A 95 -12.77 3.30 -7.28
C GLN A 95 -11.93 2.03 -7.38
N ILE A 96 -12.59 0.88 -7.57
CA ILE A 96 -11.94 -0.39 -7.86
C ILE A 96 -12.08 -0.70 -9.35
N LYS A 97 -10.98 -1.07 -9.98
CA LYS A 97 -10.95 -1.56 -11.36
C LYS A 97 -9.94 -2.69 -11.48
N ASP A 98 -10.35 -3.82 -12.04
CA ASP A 98 -9.50 -4.99 -12.28
C ASP A 98 -8.72 -5.46 -11.02
N GLY A 99 -9.39 -5.42 -9.85
CA GLY A 99 -8.80 -5.81 -8.56
C GLY A 99 -7.79 -4.82 -7.99
N ALA A 100 -7.71 -3.59 -8.52
CA ALA A 100 -6.85 -2.52 -8.03
C ALA A 100 -7.66 -1.27 -7.64
N ALA A 101 -7.18 -0.53 -6.65
CA ALA A 101 -7.80 0.72 -6.20
C ALA A 101 -7.17 1.94 -6.88
N SER A 102 -7.98 2.92 -7.29
CA SER A 102 -7.51 4.22 -7.76
C SER A 102 -7.51 5.23 -6.62
N ILE A 103 -6.36 5.87 -6.39
CA ILE A 103 -6.17 6.86 -5.32
C ILE A 103 -5.67 8.16 -5.95
N GLU A 104 -6.26 9.27 -5.54
CA GLU A 104 -5.84 10.60 -5.92
C GLU A 104 -5.25 11.31 -4.72
N LEU A 105 -4.17 12.04 -4.94
CA LEU A 105 -3.48 12.85 -3.96
C LEU A 105 -3.21 14.23 -4.56
N SER A 106 -3.54 15.27 -3.82
CA SER A 106 -3.13 16.66 -4.08
C SER A 106 -1.65 16.85 -3.77
N ALA A 107 -1.09 17.98 -4.19
CA ALA A 107 0.30 18.33 -3.90
C ALA A 107 0.61 18.26 -2.39
N ASN A 108 1.64 17.50 -2.02
CA ASN A 108 2.06 17.25 -0.64
C ASN A 108 1.00 16.62 0.29
N GLU A 109 -0.07 16.06 -0.28
CA GLU A 109 -1.15 15.46 0.51
C GLU A 109 -0.71 14.16 1.17
N TRP A 110 -1.30 13.90 2.33
CA TRP A 110 -1.26 12.61 3.02
C TRP A 110 -2.63 11.96 2.96
N VAL A 111 -2.67 10.69 2.59
CA VAL A 111 -3.91 9.90 2.52
C VAL A 111 -3.71 8.58 3.27
N GLU A 112 -4.73 8.15 4.01
CA GLU A 112 -4.80 6.81 4.59
C GLU A 112 -5.94 6.03 3.95
N VAL A 113 -5.65 4.81 3.50
CA VAL A 113 -6.62 3.97 2.77
C VAL A 113 -6.73 2.62 3.45
N GLU A 114 -7.95 2.17 3.68
CA GLU A 114 -8.28 0.81 4.11
C GLU A 114 -8.75 -0.02 2.92
N LEU A 115 -8.20 -1.22 2.79
CA LEU A 115 -8.40 -2.11 1.65
C LEU A 115 -8.74 -3.51 2.16
N THR A 116 -9.77 -4.15 1.61
CA THR A 116 -10.08 -5.57 1.89
C THR A 116 -9.89 -6.42 0.65
N PHE A 117 -9.51 -7.67 0.84
CA PHE A 117 -9.37 -8.65 -0.25
C PHE A 117 -10.72 -9.26 -0.63
N THR A 118 -10.76 -9.88 -1.82
CA THR A 118 -11.81 -10.82 -2.23
C THR A 118 -11.70 -12.15 -1.48
#